data_AF-A0A926W593-F1
#
_entry.id   AF-A0A926W593-F1
#
_cell.length_a   1.000
_cell.length_b   1.000
_cell.length_c   1.000
_cell.angle_alpha   90.00
_cell.angle_beta   90.00
_cell.angle_gamma   90.00
#
_symmetry.space_group_name_H-M   'P 1'
#
loop_
_entity.id
_entity.type
_entity.pdbx_description
1 polymer ?
#
loop_
_entity_poly.entity_id
_entity_poly.type
_entity_poly.pdbx_seq_one_letter_code
_entity_poly.pdbx_strand_id
1 'polypeptide(L)' 'MSIEERARATAKNIEGKLQEAAGEVTGDPKDKAEGKAKQVEAQARHTKEDIKDNVKRKLD' A
#
# COMPACT_ATOMS: atom_id res chain seq x y z
N MET A 1 -30.54 -11.54 21.99
CA MET A 1 -29.13 -11.22 22.25
C MET A 1 -29.03 -10.52 23.60
N SER A 2 -28.31 -11.12 24.54
CA SER A 2 -28.16 -10.59 25.91
C SER A 2 -27.20 -9.40 25.95
N ILE A 3 -27.30 -8.55 26.98
CA ILE A 3 -26.40 -7.39 27.19
C ILE A 3 -24.93 -7.82 27.22
N GLU A 4 -24.65 -9.01 27.75
CA GLU A 4 -23.31 -9.59 27.78
C GLU A 4 -22.75 -9.87 26.36
N GLU A 5 -23.58 -10.31 25.42
CA GLU A 5 -23.17 -10.48 24.02
C GLU A 5 -22.84 -9.13 23.38
N ARG A 6 -23.61 -8.08 23.68
CA ARG A 6 -23.36 -6.72 23.19
C ARG A 6 -22.03 -6.16 23.72
N ALA A 7 -21.71 -6.42 24.99
CA ALA A 7 -20.45 -6.02 25.59
C ALA A 7 -19.25 -6.76 24.95
N ARG A 8 -19.36 -8.07 24.75
CA ARG A 8 -18.34 -8.88 24.07
C ARG A 8 -18.13 -8.45 22.62
N ALA A 9 -19.20 -8.12 21.90
CA ALA A 9 -19.11 -7.60 20.54
C ALA A 9 -18.39 -6.25 20.49
N THR A 10 -18.63 -5.38 21.49
CA THR A 10 -17.96 -4.08 21.58
C THR A 10 -16.48 -4.24 21.90
N ALA A 11 -16.11 -5.14 22.82
CA ALA A 11 -14.71 -5.43 23.14
C ALA A 11 -13.94 -5.96 21.93
N LYS A 12 -14.52 -6.92 21.18
CA LYS A 12 -13.92 -7.44 19.94
C LYS A 12 -13.73 -6.36 18.87
N ASN A 13 -14.67 -5.42 18.74
CA ASN A 13 -14.54 -4.30 17.80
C ASN A 13 -13.38 -3.37 18.18
N ILE A 14 -13.14 -3.14 19.47
CA ILE A 14 -12.02 -2.31 19.93
C ILE A 14 -10.68 -3.03 19.70
N GLU A 15 -10.60 -4.33 20.02
CA GLU A 15 -9.42 -5.15 19.76
C GLU A 15 -9.08 -5.21 18.27
N GLY A 16 -10.09 -5.40 17.41
CA GLY A 16 -9.93 -5.39 15.95
C GLY A 16 -9.41 -4.04 15.43
N LYS A 17 -9.95 -2.92 15.93
CA LYS A 17 -9.45 -1.58 15.60
C LYS A 17 -8.01 -1.34 16.07
N LEU A 18 -7.63 -1.90 17.21
CA LEU A 18 -6.25 -1.83 17.70
C LEU A 18 -5.30 -2.68 16.84
N GLN A 19 -5.74 -3.84 16.35
CA GLN A 19 -4.98 -4.66 15.41
C GLN A 19 -4.86 -4.00 14.03
N GLU A 20 -5.92 -3.35 13.57
CA GLU A 20 -5.94 -2.59 12.31
C GLU A 20 -4.97 -1.40 12.40
N ALA A 21 -5.05 -0.60 13.46
CA ALA A 21 -4.12 0.49 13.72
C ALA A 21 -2.68 -0.02 13.89
N ALA A 22 -2.48 -1.15 14.57
CA ALA A 22 -1.17 -1.78 14.69
C ALA A 22 -0.65 -2.25 13.33
N GLY A 23 -1.50 -2.77 12.43
CA GLY A 23 -1.15 -3.19 11.07
C GLY A 23 -0.82 -2.02 10.15
N GLU A 24 -1.61 -0.96 10.19
CA GLU A 24 -1.33 0.29 9.46
C GLU A 24 -0.04 0.95 9.96
N VAL A 25 0.22 0.94 11.27
CA VAL A 25 1.45 1.49 11.87
C VAL A 25 2.66 0.58 11.64
N THR A 26 2.50 -0.75 11.68
CA THR A 26 3.62 -1.67 11.44
C THR A 26 4.03 -1.71 9.98
N GLY A 27 3.13 -1.38 9.04
CA GLY A 27 3.43 -1.30 7.61
C GLY A 27 4.07 -2.60 7.14
N ASP A 28 3.23 -3.63 6.95
CA ASP A 28 3.65 -5.00 6.67
C ASP A 28 4.85 -5.01 5.70
N PRO A 29 6.00 -5.61 6.08
CA PRO A 29 7.25 -5.47 5.33
C PRO A 29 7.13 -5.93 3.87
N LYS A 30 6.14 -6.78 3.57
CA LYS A 30 5.76 -7.15 2.21
C LYS A 30 5.20 -5.97 1.42
N ASP A 31 4.22 -5.24 1.95
CA ASP A 31 3.61 -4.09 1.28
C ASP A 31 4.62 -2.96 1.06
N LYS A 32 5.52 -2.74 2.02
CA LYS A 32 6.61 -1.76 1.87
C LYS A 32 7.61 -2.15 0.79
N ALA A 33 7.93 -3.45 0.69
CA ALA A 33 8.80 -3.98 -0.36
C ALA A 33 8.13 -3.93 -1.74
N GLU A 34 6.86 -4.31 -1.84
CA GLU A 34 6.07 -4.22 -3.06
C GLU A 34 5.90 -2.76 -3.52
N GLY A 35 5.64 -1.83 -2.59
CA GLY A 35 5.57 -0.40 -2.88
C GLY A 35 6.87 0.13 -3.47
N LYS A 36 8.02 -0.23 -2.87
CA LYS A 36 9.34 0.12 -3.40
C LYS A 36 9.62 -0.52 -4.77
N ALA A 37 9.26 -1.78 -4.95
CA ALA A 37 9.45 -2.47 -6.23
C ALA A 37 8.63 -1.81 -7.35
N LYS A 38 7.36 -1.46 -7.09
CA LYS A 38 6.49 -0.75 -8.02
C LYS A 38 7.02 0.65 -8.37
N GLN A 39 7.59 1.37 -7.40
CA GLN A 39 8.23 2.67 -7.63
C GLN A 39 9.46 2.55 -8.55
N VAL A 40 10.30 1.53 -8.36
CA VAL A 40 11.47 1.28 -9.22
C VAL A 40 11.03 0.92 -10.64
N GLU A 41 10.02 0.05 -10.78
CA GLU A 41 9.48 -0.31 -12.09
C GLU A 41 8.89 0.91 -12.82
N ALA A 42 8.17 1.77 -12.10
CA ALA A 42 7.63 3.00 -12.67
C ALA A 42 8.73 3.95 -13.17
N GLN A 43 9.81 4.17 -12.38
CA GLN A 43 10.94 4.99 -12.80
C GLN A 43 11.64 4.43 -14.04
N ALA A 44 11.82 3.10 -14.09
CA ALA A 44 12.43 2.44 -15.25
C ALA A 44 11.57 2.58 -16.50
N ARG A 45 10.23 2.51 -16.39
CA ARG A 45 9.32 2.77 -17.51
C ARG A 45 9.39 4.22 -17.99
N HIS A 46 9.31 5.19 -17.08
CA HIS A 46 9.44 6.60 -17.43
C HIS A 46 10.74 6.89 -18.15
N THR A 47 11.87 6.41 -17.63
CA THR A 47 13.18 6.61 -18.27
C THR A 47 13.21 6.05 -19.70
N LYS A 48 12.63 4.86 -19.93
CA LYS A 48 12.54 4.28 -21.28
C LYS A 48 11.66 5.12 -22.20
N GLU A 49 10.56 5.64 -21.69
CA GLU A 49 9.64 6.48 -22.44
C GLU A 49 10.29 7.83 -22.79
N ASP A 50 10.94 8.49 -21.84
CA ASP A 50 11.71 9.72 -22.05
C ASP A 50 12.80 9.56 -23.12
N ILE A 51 13.51 8.42 -23.13
CA ILE A 51 14.50 8.11 -24.16
C ILE A 51 13.82 7.97 -25.53
N LYS A 52 12.70 7.24 -25.61
CA LYS A 52 11.95 7.05 -26.85
C LYS A 52 11.43 8.39 -27.40
N ASP A 53 10.90 9.24 -26.54
CA ASP A 53 10.44 10.59 -26.88
C ASP A 53 11.59 11.47 -27.40
N ASN A 54 12.74 11.44 -26.74
CA ASN A 54 13.93 12.18 -27.17
C ASN A 54 14.45 11.71 -28.54
N VAL A 55 14.49 10.39 -28.77
CA VAL A 55 14.91 9.84 -30.08
C VAL A 55 13.91 10.26 -31.16
N LYS A 56 12.61 10.18 -30.89
CA LYS A 56 11.57 10.59 -31.84
C LYS A 56 11.69 12.07 -32.20
N ARG A 57 11.91 12.96 -31.22
CA ARG A 57 12.14 14.40 -31.47
C ARG A 57 13.42 14.72 -32.24
N LYS A 58 14.42 13.83 -32.24
CA LYS A 58 15.68 14.04 -33.00
C LYS A 58 15.61 13.50 -34.42
N LEU A 59 14.66 12.61 -34.71
CA LEU A 59 14.43 12.06 -36.06
C LEU A 59 13.39 12.87 -36.87
N ASP A 60 12.54 13.65 -36.20
CA ASP A 60 11.65 14.66 -36.79
C ASP A 60 12.44 15.95 -37.12
#